data_AF-A0AAD8LXK5-F1
#
_entry.id   AF-A0AAD8LXK5-F1
#
_cell.length_a   1.000
_cell.length_b   1.000
_cell.length_c   1.000
_cell.angle_alpha   90.00
_cell.angle_beta   90.00
_cell.angle_gamma   90.00
#
_symmetry.space_group_name_H-M   'P 1'
#
loop_
_entity.id
_entity.type
_entity.pdbx_description
1 polymer ?
#
loop_
_entity_poly.entity_id
_entity_poly.type
_entity_poly.pdbx_seq_one_letter_code
_entity_poly.pdbx_strand_id
1 'polypeptide(L)'
;MLVVSLADLQKEKDEDQAYRKIRLRTEDVQGKNVLTNFWGMDFTTDKLRSLVRKWETLIEAHVDVKTTDSYTLGIFCIGFTKKLSNQPVEVHPPESIPPTGATGGATIKPVILDVPDGVDIIDWVAGFANLNKVCITVVGGFGKVSLAALSRLKSPAPPLLYIEHLTLINLSGTYQFSTLAEGSPTFINALLGRLNGAVIGGAASRMVVMGKVGLSAYVFQNPKIITIKTEFH
;
A
#
# COMPACT_ATOMS: atom_id res chain seq x y z
N MET A 1 -15.52 -9.13 29.34
CA MET A 1 -14.87 -8.82 28.05
C MET A 1 -15.11 -10.01 27.15
N LEU A 2 -15.78 -9.80 26.03
CA LEU A 2 -16.22 -10.83 25.10
C LEU A 2 -15.28 -10.82 23.90
N VAL A 3 -14.82 -11.98 23.45
CA VAL A 3 -13.95 -12.12 22.28
C VAL A 3 -14.66 -12.99 21.27
N VAL A 4 -14.85 -12.48 20.07
CA VAL A 4 -15.54 -13.16 18.97
C VAL A 4 -14.73 -13.01 17.69
N SER A 5 -14.85 -13.95 16.77
CA SER A 5 -14.26 -13.76 15.44
C SER A 5 -15.06 -12.70 14.67
N LEU A 6 -14.41 -11.98 13.76
CA LEU A 6 -15.10 -11.01 12.90
C LEU A 6 -16.10 -11.72 11.97
N ALA A 7 -15.80 -12.94 11.54
CA ALA A 7 -16.69 -13.75 10.71
C ALA A 7 -18.03 -14.02 11.42
N ASP A 8 -18.02 -14.20 12.75
CA ASP A 8 -19.26 -14.41 13.53
C ASP A 8 -20.09 -13.12 13.70
N LEU A 9 -19.46 -11.95 13.56
CA LEU A 9 -20.13 -10.65 13.67
C LEU A 9 -20.71 -10.16 12.34
N GLN A 10 -20.27 -10.71 11.21
CA GLN A 10 -20.72 -10.31 9.88
C GLN A 10 -21.95 -11.12 9.44
N LYS A 11 -22.86 -10.46 8.69
CA LYS A 11 -24.07 -11.12 8.15
C LYS A 11 -23.74 -12.11 7.04
N GLU A 12 -22.70 -11.83 6.26
CA GLU A 12 -22.13 -12.75 5.28
C GLU A 12 -21.02 -13.53 5.95
N LYS A 13 -21.13 -14.87 5.93
CA LYS A 13 -20.13 -15.75 6.53
C LYS A 13 -18.91 -15.86 5.61
N ASP A 14 -18.05 -14.85 5.68
CA ASP A 14 -16.74 -14.87 5.06
C ASP A 14 -15.74 -15.55 6.01
N GLU A 15 -15.54 -16.86 5.83
CA GLU A 15 -14.62 -17.65 6.66
C GLU A 15 -13.17 -17.14 6.58
N ASP A 16 -12.81 -16.43 5.50
CA ASP A 16 -11.48 -15.84 5.35
C ASP A 16 -11.21 -14.73 6.40
N GLN A 17 -12.22 -14.24 7.11
CA GLN A 17 -12.08 -13.23 8.18
C GLN A 17 -12.05 -13.81 9.60
N ALA A 18 -12.13 -15.13 9.76
CA ALA A 18 -12.15 -15.79 11.08
C ALA A 18 -10.87 -15.53 11.91
N TYR A 19 -9.76 -15.18 11.26
CA TYR A 19 -8.50 -14.88 11.94
C TYR A 19 -8.54 -13.57 12.74
N ARG A 20 -9.50 -12.68 12.49
CA ARG A 20 -9.63 -11.40 13.21
C ARG A 20 -10.48 -11.61 14.45
N LYS A 21 -9.88 -11.43 15.62
CA LYS A 21 -10.54 -11.49 16.93
C LYS A 21 -10.95 -10.09 17.35
N ILE A 22 -12.26 -9.88 17.50
CA ILE A 22 -12.83 -8.63 18.00
C ILE A 22 -13.06 -8.78 19.50
N ARG A 23 -12.52 -7.83 20.27
CA ARG A 23 -12.68 -7.73 21.71
C ARG A 23 -13.74 -6.67 22.01
N LEU A 24 -14.78 -7.08 22.71
CA LEU A 24 -15.92 -6.26 23.06
C LEU A 24 -16.04 -6.13 24.59
N ARG A 25 -16.36 -4.93 25.06
CA ARG A 25 -16.66 -4.67 26.46
C ARG A 25 -18.17 -4.49 26.62
N THR A 26 -18.76 -5.22 27.56
CA THR A 26 -20.16 -5.02 27.94
C THR A 26 -20.31 -3.67 28.63
N GLU A 27 -21.20 -2.83 28.11
CA GLU A 27 -21.59 -1.57 28.74
C GLU A 27 -22.89 -1.72 29.53
N ASP A 28 -23.88 -2.41 28.97
CA ASP A 28 -25.19 -2.57 29.59
C ASP A 28 -25.83 -3.92 29.21
N VAL A 29 -26.72 -4.43 30.07
CA VAL A 29 -27.44 -5.69 29.86
C VAL A 29 -28.94 -5.44 29.99
N GLN A 30 -29.66 -5.63 28.89
CA GLN A 30 -31.10 -5.43 28.80
C GLN A 30 -31.79 -6.76 28.50
N GLY A 31 -32.12 -7.49 29.58
CA GLY A 31 -32.71 -8.83 29.48
C GLY A 31 -31.74 -9.82 28.83
N LYS A 32 -32.05 -10.25 27.59
CA LYS A 32 -31.20 -11.16 26.80
C LYS A 32 -30.24 -10.42 25.85
N ASN A 33 -30.37 -9.11 25.73
CA ASN A 33 -29.52 -8.29 24.85
C ASN A 33 -28.42 -7.63 25.67
N VAL A 34 -27.22 -7.56 25.10
CA VAL A 34 -26.06 -6.94 25.74
C VAL A 34 -25.54 -5.83 24.84
N LEU A 35 -25.54 -4.60 25.35
CA LEU A 35 -24.88 -3.49 24.69
C LEU A 35 -23.37 -3.68 24.87
N THR A 36 -22.65 -3.71 23.75
CA THR A 36 -21.21 -3.88 23.76
C THR A 36 -20.53 -2.76 23.01
N ASN A 37 -19.41 -2.31 23.55
CA ASN A 37 -18.53 -1.33 22.94
C ASN A 37 -17.25 -2.02 22.46
N PHE A 38 -16.68 -1.51 21.37
CA PHE A 38 -15.42 -2.03 20.84
C PHE A 38 -14.28 -1.71 21.80
N TRP A 39 -13.58 -2.75 22.24
CA TRP A 39 -12.44 -2.63 23.15
C TRP A 39 -11.11 -2.83 22.43
N GLY A 40 -11.10 -3.56 21.33
CA GLY A 40 -9.88 -3.77 20.54
C GLY A 40 -10.01 -4.92 19.54
N MET A 41 -8.96 -5.14 18.76
CA MET A 41 -8.87 -6.23 17.80
C MET A 41 -7.51 -6.90 17.90
N ASP A 42 -7.45 -8.18 17.60
CA ASP A 42 -6.23 -8.97 17.58
C ASP A 42 -6.30 -10.01 16.45
N PHE A 43 -5.18 -10.56 16.02
CA PHE A 43 -5.17 -11.67 15.06
C PHE A 43 -4.92 -13.00 15.76
N THR A 44 -5.28 -14.10 15.11
CA THR A 44 -4.90 -15.44 15.59
C THR A 44 -3.39 -15.63 15.52
N THR A 45 -2.82 -16.40 16.44
CA THR A 45 -1.38 -16.67 16.51
C THR A 45 -0.88 -17.37 15.24
N ASP A 46 -1.66 -18.28 14.68
CA ASP A 46 -1.42 -18.94 13.39
C ASP A 46 -1.35 -17.93 12.25
N LYS A 47 -2.28 -16.97 12.18
CA LYS A 47 -2.25 -15.92 11.16
C LYS A 47 -1.04 -15.03 11.32
N LEU A 48 -0.76 -14.55 12.52
CA LEU A 48 0.44 -13.74 12.79
C LEU A 48 1.71 -14.48 12.35
N ARG A 49 1.83 -15.78 12.70
CA ARG A 49 2.96 -16.62 12.28
C ARG A 49 3.01 -16.87 10.78
N SER A 50 1.86 -16.95 10.11
CA SER A 50 1.79 -17.11 8.65
C SER A 50 2.28 -15.87 7.89
N LEU A 51 2.20 -14.69 8.50
CA LEU A 51 2.67 -13.44 7.92
C LEU A 51 4.20 -13.29 8.05
N VAL A 52 4.81 -13.97 9.02
CA VAL A 52 6.26 -13.92 9.28
C VAL A 52 6.99 -14.90 8.37
N ARG A 53 7.95 -14.38 7.58
CA ARG A 53 8.83 -15.21 6.75
C ARG A 53 10.09 -15.62 7.50
N LYS A 54 10.78 -16.63 6.97
CA LYS A 54 12.02 -17.15 7.56
C LYS A 54 13.07 -16.01 7.64
N TRP A 55 13.66 -15.83 8.82
CA TRP A 55 14.68 -14.81 9.13
C TRP A 55 14.19 -13.37 9.28
N GLU A 56 12.88 -13.18 9.47
CA GLU A 56 12.28 -11.91 9.84
C GLU A 56 11.64 -12.03 11.23
N THR A 57 11.56 -10.91 11.95
CA THR A 57 10.83 -10.84 13.22
C THR A 57 9.63 -9.93 13.08
N LEU A 58 8.49 -10.33 13.65
CA LEU A 58 7.29 -9.52 13.73
C LEU A 58 7.49 -8.41 14.79
N ILE A 59 7.13 -7.19 14.43
CA ILE A 59 7.00 -6.05 15.32
C ILE A 59 5.50 -5.75 15.43
N GLU A 60 4.97 -5.78 16.64
CA GLU A 60 3.59 -5.41 16.94
C GLU A 60 3.57 -4.19 17.84
N ALA A 61 2.76 -3.19 17.51
CA ALA A 61 2.58 -2.00 18.33
C ALA A 61 1.09 -1.64 18.44
N HIS A 62 0.69 -1.24 19.65
CA HIS A 62 -0.67 -0.77 19.96
C HIS A 62 -0.58 0.60 20.62
N VAL A 63 -1.32 1.58 20.10
CA VAL A 63 -1.42 2.92 20.69
C VAL A 63 -2.84 3.47 20.57
N ASP A 64 -3.37 3.97 21.69
CA ASP A 64 -4.62 4.72 21.71
C ASP A 64 -4.31 6.21 21.52
N VAL A 65 -4.74 6.79 20.40
CA VAL A 65 -4.51 8.20 20.08
C VAL A 65 -5.78 9.01 20.35
N LYS A 66 -5.68 10.02 21.20
CA LYS A 66 -6.76 10.97 21.43
C LYS A 66 -6.66 12.13 20.43
N THR A 67 -7.71 12.32 19.63
CA THR A 67 -7.79 13.40 18.65
C THR A 67 -8.20 14.73 19.31
N THR A 68 -7.99 15.86 18.63
CA THR A 68 -8.29 17.20 19.15
C THR A 68 -9.78 17.48 19.33
N ASP A 69 -10.62 16.73 18.62
CA ASP A 69 -12.08 16.72 18.72
C ASP A 69 -12.61 15.65 19.71
N SER A 70 -11.74 15.13 20.59
CA SER A 70 -12.07 14.21 21.70
C SER A 70 -12.46 12.78 21.31
N TYR A 71 -12.18 12.33 20.10
CA TYR A 71 -12.25 10.91 19.76
C TYR A 71 -11.00 10.16 20.23
N THR A 72 -11.14 8.86 20.50
CA THR A 72 -10.02 7.96 20.81
C THR A 72 -9.92 6.92 19.70
N LEU A 73 -8.78 6.88 19.02
CA LEU A 73 -8.47 5.96 17.93
C LEU A 73 -7.50 4.89 18.44
N GLY A 74 -7.92 3.62 18.47
CA GLY A 74 -7.02 2.49 18.71
C GLY A 74 -6.25 2.16 17.44
N ILE A 75 -4.95 2.46 17.41
CA ILE A 75 -4.07 2.17 16.28
C ILE A 75 -3.29 0.90 16.58
N PHE A 76 -3.43 -0.08 15.68
CA PHE A 76 -2.68 -1.34 15.69
C PHE A 76 -1.73 -1.34 14.50
N CYS A 77 -0.44 -1.55 14.74
CA CYS A 77 0.58 -1.64 13.71
C CYS A 77 1.26 -3.01 13.76
N ILE A 78 1.34 -3.67 12.61
CA ILE A 78 2.12 -4.88 12.42
C ILE A 78 3.18 -4.56 11.37
N GLY A 79 4.45 -4.73 11.73
CA GLY A 79 5.61 -4.58 10.85
C GLY A 79 6.53 -5.79 10.92
N PHE A 80 7.47 -5.88 9.99
CA PHE A 80 8.46 -6.95 9.94
C PHE A 80 9.87 -6.35 9.86
N THR A 81 10.83 -6.95 10.55
CA THR A 81 12.23 -6.53 10.45
C THR A 81 12.84 -6.96 9.12
N LYS A 82 13.77 -6.15 8.61
CA LYS A 82 14.59 -6.53 7.45
C LYS A 82 15.48 -7.72 7.83
N LYS A 83 15.53 -8.73 6.97
CA LYS A 83 16.50 -9.84 7.07
C LYS A 83 17.93 -9.31 7.23
N LEU A 84 18.65 -9.82 8.23
CA LEU A 84 20.04 -9.43 8.51
C LEU A 84 20.95 -9.89 7.36
N SER A 85 21.53 -8.94 6.62
CA SER A 85 22.41 -9.19 5.47
C SER A 85 23.85 -9.46 5.94
N ASN A 86 24.10 -10.63 6.55
CA ASN A 86 25.46 -11.11 6.80
C ASN A 86 25.71 -12.51 6.20
N GLN A 87 25.06 -12.80 5.08
CA GLN A 87 25.45 -13.88 4.18
C GLN A 87 25.92 -13.25 2.87
N PRO A 88 26.97 -13.77 2.21
CA PRO A 88 27.41 -13.24 0.93
C PRO A 88 26.19 -13.22 0.00
N VAL A 89 25.91 -12.04 -0.53
CA VAL A 89 24.80 -11.83 -1.46
C VAL A 89 25.15 -12.58 -2.74
N GLU A 90 24.70 -13.83 -2.83
CA GLU A 90 24.45 -14.43 -4.13
C GLU A 90 23.31 -13.61 -4.74
N VAL A 91 23.68 -12.82 -5.74
CA VAL A 91 22.78 -11.94 -6.48
C VAL A 91 21.86 -12.86 -7.27
N HIS A 92 20.80 -13.37 -6.64
CA HIS A 92 19.71 -13.95 -7.39
C HIS A 92 19.05 -12.82 -8.18
N PRO A 93 19.05 -12.87 -9.52
CA PRO A 93 18.26 -11.93 -10.32
C PRO A 93 16.80 -12.01 -9.85
N PRO A 94 16.01 -10.93 -10.03
CA PRO A 94 14.59 -10.97 -9.70
C PRO A 94 14.01 -12.22 -10.35
N GLU A 95 13.53 -13.15 -9.51
CA GLU A 95 13.02 -14.43 -9.96
C GLU A 95 11.91 -14.12 -10.96
N SER A 96 12.14 -14.52 -12.22
CA SER A 96 11.15 -14.31 -13.28
C SER A 96 9.84 -14.92 -12.80
N ILE A 97 8.75 -14.16 -12.91
CA ILE A 97 7.41 -14.70 -12.62
C ILE A 97 7.28 -15.96 -13.48
N PRO A 98 7.09 -17.15 -12.89
CA PRO A 98 7.00 -18.37 -13.67
C PRO A 98 5.87 -18.20 -14.69
N PRO A 99 6.05 -18.62 -15.95
CA PRO A 99 4.99 -18.56 -16.94
C PRO A 99 3.82 -19.39 -16.42
N THR A 100 2.74 -18.72 -16.03
CA THR A 100 1.51 -19.39 -15.61
C THR A 100 1.03 -20.22 -16.79
N GLY A 101 0.93 -21.54 -16.57
CA GLY A 101 0.29 -22.45 -17.51
C GLY A 101 -1.08 -21.90 -17.93
N ALA A 102 -1.46 -22.16 -19.18
CA ALA A 102 -2.66 -21.66 -19.80
C ALA A 102 -3.94 -22.01 -19.02
N THR A 103 -4.36 -21.12 -18.13
CA THR A 103 -5.71 -21.08 -17.56
C THR A 103 -6.15 -19.63 -17.53
N GLY A 104 -7.11 -19.28 -18.39
CA GLY A 104 -7.49 -17.91 -18.75
C GLY A 104 -8.22 -17.11 -17.67
N GLY A 105 -7.52 -16.75 -16.59
CA GLY A 105 -7.98 -15.79 -15.59
C GLY A 105 -6.94 -14.68 -15.38
N ALA A 106 -7.35 -13.42 -15.52
CA ALA A 106 -6.50 -12.28 -15.18
C ALA A 106 -6.13 -12.36 -13.69
N THR A 107 -4.87 -12.66 -13.39
CA THR A 107 -4.38 -12.85 -12.02
C THR A 107 -3.80 -11.54 -11.51
N ILE A 108 -4.45 -10.93 -10.51
CA ILE A 108 -3.96 -9.75 -9.80
C ILE A 108 -3.13 -10.23 -8.60
N LYS A 109 -1.89 -9.75 -8.46
CA LYS A 109 -0.98 -10.12 -7.36
C LYS A 109 -0.52 -8.88 -6.58
N PRO A 110 -0.65 -8.86 -5.24
CA PRO A 110 -0.08 -7.78 -4.43
C PRO A 110 1.45 -7.91 -4.37
N VAL A 111 2.16 -6.80 -4.48
CA VAL A 111 3.63 -6.72 -4.38
C VAL A 111 4.05 -5.51 -3.53
N ILE A 112 5.19 -5.65 -2.86
CA ILE A 112 5.88 -4.54 -2.20
C ILE A 112 7.17 -4.29 -3.00
N LEU A 113 7.38 -3.05 -3.40
CA LEU A 113 8.51 -2.65 -4.23
C LEU A 113 9.42 -1.69 -3.45
N ASP A 114 10.65 -2.11 -3.21
CA ASP A 114 11.69 -1.25 -2.64
C ASP A 114 12.40 -0.52 -3.77
N VAL A 115 12.14 0.79 -3.90
CA VAL A 115 12.79 1.62 -4.91
C VAL A 115 14.19 1.99 -4.44
N PRO A 116 15.25 1.77 -5.25
CA PRO A 116 16.61 2.10 -4.87
C PRO A 116 16.84 3.60 -4.66
N ASP A 117 17.84 3.93 -3.86
CA ASP A 117 18.27 5.31 -3.61
C ASP A 117 18.79 5.99 -4.88
N GLY A 118 18.53 7.29 -5.02
CA GLY A 118 18.95 8.11 -6.16
C GLY A 118 18.23 7.83 -7.48
N VAL A 119 17.27 6.91 -7.51
CA VAL A 119 16.51 6.54 -8.71
C VAL A 119 15.22 7.36 -8.82
N ASP A 120 14.80 7.66 -10.05
CA ASP A 120 13.47 8.21 -10.29
C ASP A 120 12.39 7.12 -10.14
N ILE A 121 11.45 7.33 -9.23
CA ILE A 121 10.42 6.35 -8.88
C ILE A 121 9.55 6.00 -10.10
N ILE A 122 9.23 6.98 -10.94
CA ILE A 122 8.28 6.83 -12.05
C ILE A 122 8.94 6.04 -13.17
N ASP A 123 10.16 6.40 -13.53
CA ASP A 123 10.96 5.68 -14.54
C ASP A 123 11.24 4.24 -14.07
N TRP A 124 11.52 4.04 -12.78
CA TRP A 124 11.79 2.72 -12.24
C TRP A 124 10.55 1.82 -12.26
N VAL A 125 9.37 2.35 -11.88
CA VAL A 125 8.11 1.61 -11.96
C VAL A 125 7.77 1.26 -13.41
N ALA A 126 7.96 2.20 -14.34
CA ALA A 126 7.77 1.96 -15.77
C ALA A 126 8.72 0.88 -16.29
N GLY A 127 10.01 0.95 -15.96
CA GLY A 127 11.02 -0.05 -16.32
C GLY A 127 10.68 -1.43 -15.77
N PHE A 128 10.27 -1.52 -14.50
CA PHE A 128 9.82 -2.76 -13.87
C PHE A 128 8.60 -3.36 -14.61
N ALA A 129 7.60 -2.53 -14.91
CA ALA A 129 6.39 -2.96 -15.61
C ALA A 129 6.70 -3.47 -17.02
N ASN A 130 7.53 -2.74 -17.76
CA ASN A 130 7.95 -3.09 -19.12
C ASN A 130 8.77 -4.38 -19.15
N LEU A 131 9.73 -4.54 -18.23
CA LEU A 131 10.57 -5.73 -18.13
C LEU A 131 9.74 -6.99 -17.86
N ASN A 132 8.73 -6.88 -17.00
CA ASN A 132 7.88 -8.01 -16.61
C ASN A 132 6.64 -8.18 -17.49
N LYS A 133 6.41 -7.27 -18.45
CA LYS A 133 5.21 -7.22 -19.31
C LYS A 133 3.92 -7.24 -18.50
N VAL A 134 3.87 -6.42 -17.43
CA VAL A 134 2.73 -6.33 -16.50
C VAL A 134 2.22 -4.90 -16.42
N CYS A 135 0.94 -4.75 -16.14
CA CYS A 135 0.42 -3.48 -15.62
C CYS A 135 0.61 -3.44 -14.11
N ILE A 136 0.81 -2.25 -13.56
CA ILE A 136 1.01 -2.04 -12.13
C ILE A 136 0.15 -0.89 -11.64
N THR A 137 -0.59 -1.11 -10.56
CA THR A 137 -1.29 -0.06 -9.82
C THR A 137 -0.61 0.13 -8.48
N VAL A 138 0.06 1.26 -8.31
CA VAL A 138 0.59 1.70 -7.02
C VAL A 138 -0.57 2.26 -6.21
N VAL A 139 -0.79 1.71 -5.01
CA VAL A 139 -1.90 2.08 -4.13
C VAL A 139 -1.41 2.95 -2.98
N GLY A 140 -0.14 2.79 -2.60
CA GLY A 140 0.51 3.63 -1.61
C GLY A 140 2.02 3.59 -1.75
N GLY A 141 2.66 4.58 -1.15
CA GLY A 141 4.10 4.66 -1.09
C GLY A 141 4.54 5.59 0.01
N PHE A 142 5.59 5.21 0.73
CA PHE A 142 6.16 6.02 1.81
C PHE A 142 7.69 6.01 1.72
N GLY A 143 8.29 7.09 2.19
CA GLY A 143 9.74 7.22 2.23
C GLY A 143 10.18 8.67 2.09
N LYS A 144 11.35 8.87 1.51
CA LYS A 144 11.96 10.18 1.37
C LYS A 144 12.41 10.41 -0.07
N VAL A 145 12.19 11.62 -0.56
CA VAL A 145 12.60 12.06 -1.89
C VAL A 145 13.33 13.39 -1.78
N SER A 146 14.36 13.57 -2.60
CA SER A 146 15.16 14.81 -2.66
C SER A 146 14.68 15.76 -3.76
N LEU A 147 13.89 15.23 -4.70
CA LEU A 147 13.34 15.97 -5.82
C LEU A 147 11.93 15.48 -6.12
N ALA A 148 11.01 16.40 -6.38
CA ALA A 148 9.70 16.11 -6.94
C ALA A 148 9.29 17.18 -7.95
N ALA A 149 8.83 16.76 -9.14
CA ALA A 149 8.17 17.62 -10.11
C ALA A 149 6.66 17.34 -10.08
N LEU A 150 5.88 18.30 -9.60
CA LEU A 150 4.43 18.16 -9.42
C LEU A 150 3.64 19.13 -10.30
N SER A 151 2.71 18.59 -11.07
CA SER A 151 1.72 19.35 -11.84
C SER A 151 0.44 19.55 -11.04
N ARG A 152 -0.22 20.71 -11.23
CA ARG A 152 -1.56 20.94 -10.69
C ARG A 152 -2.58 20.18 -11.49
N LEU A 153 -3.43 19.41 -10.81
CA LEU A 153 -4.52 18.68 -11.45
C LEU A 153 -5.43 19.68 -12.20
N LYS A 154 -5.66 19.46 -13.50
CA LYS A 154 -6.49 20.31 -14.38
C LYS A 154 -5.93 21.67 -14.81
N SER A 155 -4.63 21.95 -14.59
CA SER A 155 -4.00 23.17 -15.10
C SER A 155 -2.98 22.85 -16.20
N PRO A 156 -2.92 23.63 -17.30
CA PRO A 156 -1.88 23.49 -18.32
C PRO A 156 -0.52 24.09 -17.90
N ALA A 157 -0.40 24.61 -16.67
CA ALA A 157 0.83 25.19 -16.17
C ALA A 157 1.97 24.15 -16.09
N PRO A 158 3.24 24.56 -16.28
CA PRO A 158 4.37 23.65 -16.18
C PRO A 158 4.47 23.06 -14.76
N PRO A 159 5.04 21.83 -14.63
CA PRO A 159 5.25 21.21 -13.32
C PRO A 159 6.11 22.09 -12.42
N LEU A 160 5.73 22.20 -11.16
CA LEU A 160 6.52 22.87 -10.12
C LEU A 160 7.60 21.91 -9.62
N LEU A 161 8.84 22.38 -9.64
CA LEU A 161 10.00 21.62 -9.19
C LEU A 161 10.33 21.94 -7.73
N TYR A 162 10.38 20.90 -6.92
CA TYR A 162 10.78 20.96 -5.52
C TYR A 162 12.09 20.19 -5.37
N ILE A 163 13.17 20.88 -4.98
CA ILE A 163 14.49 20.29 -4.72
C ILE A 163 14.81 20.54 -3.24
N GLU A 164 14.32 19.65 -2.39
CA GLU A 164 14.44 19.72 -0.94
C GLU A 164 14.20 18.34 -0.33
N HIS A 165 14.44 18.18 0.97
CA HIS A 165 14.11 16.94 1.66
C HIS A 165 12.59 16.85 1.89
N LEU A 166 11.94 15.99 1.12
CA LEU A 166 10.51 15.77 1.15
C LEU A 166 10.23 14.39 1.73
N THR A 167 9.23 14.31 2.60
CA THR A 167 8.69 13.04 3.07
C THR A 167 7.57 12.62 2.12
N LEU A 168 7.71 11.47 1.47
CA LEU A 168 6.64 10.86 0.70
C LEU A 168 5.61 10.29 1.68
N ILE A 169 4.42 10.91 1.71
CA ILE A 169 3.30 10.49 2.56
C ILE A 169 2.44 9.48 1.83
N ASN A 170 2.18 9.73 0.54
CA ASN A 170 1.43 8.80 -0.31
C ASN A 170 1.87 8.93 -1.77
N LEU A 171 1.83 7.81 -2.49
CA LEU A 171 1.97 7.73 -3.94
C LEU A 171 0.92 6.76 -4.47
N SER A 172 0.11 7.19 -5.42
CA SER A 172 -0.85 6.30 -6.07
C SER A 172 -0.97 6.61 -7.56
N GLY A 173 -1.16 5.57 -8.37
CA GLY A 173 -1.24 5.71 -9.81
C GLY A 173 -1.17 4.37 -10.50
N THR A 174 -1.53 4.33 -11.77
CA THR A 174 -1.47 3.11 -12.57
C THR A 174 -0.52 3.29 -13.73
N TYR A 175 0.37 2.34 -13.93
CA TYR A 175 1.15 2.24 -15.15
C TYR A 175 0.59 1.09 -15.97
N GLN A 176 0.09 1.42 -17.16
CA GLN A 176 -0.46 0.45 -18.08
C GLN A 176 0.59 0.06 -19.12
N PHE A 177 1.07 -1.17 -19.02
CA PHE A 177 1.89 -1.76 -20.07
C PHE A 177 1.03 -1.99 -21.33
N SER A 178 1.58 -1.63 -22.49
CA SER A 178 0.99 -1.89 -23.79
C SER A 178 2.05 -2.52 -24.71
N THR A 179 1.65 -3.51 -25.50
CA THR A 179 2.51 -4.16 -26.50
C THR A 179 2.55 -3.39 -27.83
N LEU A 180 1.61 -2.46 -28.05
CA LEU A 180 1.38 -1.77 -29.32
C LEU A 180 1.80 -0.29 -29.29
N ALA A 181 2.19 0.24 -28.12
CA ALA A 181 2.70 1.59 -27.92
C ALA A 181 3.58 1.61 -26.65
N GLU A 182 4.53 2.56 -26.55
CA GLU A 182 5.20 2.85 -25.26
C GLU A 182 4.11 3.05 -24.21
N GLY A 183 4.13 2.23 -23.15
CA GLY A 183 3.10 2.27 -22.11
C GLY A 183 2.92 3.70 -21.59
N SER A 184 1.70 4.22 -21.65
CA SER A 184 1.44 5.57 -21.18
C SER A 184 1.29 5.54 -19.66
N PRO A 185 2.12 6.29 -18.91
CA PRO A 185 1.91 6.44 -17.48
C PRO A 185 0.54 7.10 -17.27
N THR A 186 -0.37 6.44 -16.56
CA THR A 186 -1.58 7.11 -16.07
C THR A 186 -1.22 7.79 -14.75
N PHE A 187 -1.61 9.05 -14.64
CA PHE A 187 -1.28 10.01 -13.59
C PHE A 187 -0.92 9.38 -12.24
N ILE A 188 0.31 9.64 -11.78
CA ILE A 188 0.75 9.27 -10.45
C ILE A 188 0.50 10.47 -9.54
N ASN A 189 -0.46 10.38 -8.64
CA ASN A 189 -0.71 11.39 -7.62
C ASN A 189 0.24 11.17 -6.44
N ALA A 190 0.91 12.23 -6.02
CA ALA A 190 1.79 12.23 -4.87
C ALA A 190 1.30 13.21 -3.81
N LEU A 191 1.50 12.84 -2.55
CA LEU A 191 1.35 13.70 -1.38
C LEU A 191 2.68 13.73 -0.62
N LEU A 192 3.26 14.91 -0.47
CA LEU A 192 4.58 15.11 0.11
C LEU A 192 4.50 16.07 1.30
N GLY A 193 5.21 15.74 2.38
CA GLY A 193 5.42 16.60 3.53
C GLY A 193 6.75 17.34 3.42
N ARG A 194 6.75 18.63 3.73
CA ARG A 194 7.95 19.47 3.82
C ARG A 194 8.39 19.58 5.28
N LEU A 195 9.67 19.90 5.50
CA LEU A 195 10.25 20.07 6.84
C LEU A 195 9.60 21.19 7.65
N ASN A 196 9.04 22.20 6.99
CA ASN A 196 8.31 23.30 7.64
C ASN A 196 6.87 22.92 8.05
N GLY A 197 6.48 21.65 7.94
CA GLY A 197 5.15 21.15 8.26
C GLY A 197 4.10 21.33 7.16
N ALA A 198 4.43 21.99 6.05
CA ALA A 198 3.52 22.11 4.91
C ALA A 198 3.38 20.79 4.15
N VAL A 199 2.20 20.57 3.57
CA VAL A 199 1.93 19.41 2.72
C VAL A 199 1.63 19.89 1.31
N ILE A 200 2.24 19.25 0.33
CA ILE A 200 2.06 19.54 -1.10
C ILE A 200 1.55 18.30 -1.81
N GLY A 201 0.60 18.47 -2.73
CA GLY A 201 0.03 17.38 -3.50
C GLY A 201 -0.12 17.75 -4.97
N GLY A 202 -0.03 16.76 -5.84
CA GLY A 202 -0.18 16.97 -7.27
C GLY A 202 0.11 15.72 -8.08
N ALA A 203 -0.04 15.83 -9.40
CA ALA A 203 0.38 14.78 -10.32
C ALA A 203 1.90 14.84 -10.46
N ALA A 204 2.58 13.81 -9.98
CA ALA A 204 4.02 13.67 -10.07
C ALA A 204 4.42 13.20 -11.47
N SER A 205 5.35 13.93 -12.08
CA SER A 205 6.01 13.53 -13.33
C SER A 205 7.46 13.11 -13.13
N ARG A 206 8.06 13.47 -11.99
CA ARG A 206 9.42 13.09 -11.60
C ARG A 206 9.55 13.03 -10.09
N MET A 207 10.17 11.99 -9.52
CA MET A 207 10.48 11.93 -8.09
C MET A 207 11.75 11.11 -7.83
N VAL A 208 12.81 11.75 -7.31
CA VAL A 208 14.09 11.09 -7.03
C VAL A 208 14.16 10.64 -5.57
N VAL A 209 14.39 9.35 -5.36
CA VAL A 209 14.52 8.75 -4.03
C VAL A 209 15.71 9.32 -3.28
N MET A 210 15.51 9.52 -1.97
CA MET A 210 16.54 9.87 -1.01
C MET A 210 16.48 8.90 0.18
N GLY A 211 17.24 7.82 0.12
CA GLY A 211 17.23 6.72 1.08
C GLY A 211 16.33 5.58 0.61
N LYS A 212 15.42 5.12 1.46
CA LYS A 212 14.51 4.00 1.13
C LYS A 212 13.11 4.51 0.88
N VAL A 213 12.53 4.10 -0.24
CA VAL A 213 11.12 4.29 -0.57
C VAL A 213 10.50 2.92 -0.83
N GLY A 214 9.44 2.62 -0.08
CA GLY A 214 8.64 1.40 -0.26
C GLY A 214 7.32 1.74 -0.91
N LEU A 215 6.95 0.99 -1.96
CA LEU A 215 5.66 1.11 -2.64
C LEU A 215 4.83 -0.15 -2.42
N SER A 216 3.55 0.02 -2.10
CA SER A 216 2.55 -1.05 -2.15
C SER A 216 1.80 -0.99 -3.48
N ALA A 217 1.78 -2.10 -4.21
CA ALA A 217 1.21 -2.13 -5.54
C ALA A 217 0.53 -3.47 -5.85
N TYR A 218 -0.30 -3.46 -6.89
CA TYR A 218 -0.85 -4.66 -7.51
C TYR A 218 -0.30 -4.79 -8.93
N VAL A 219 0.18 -5.98 -9.27
CA VAL A 219 0.59 -6.32 -10.64
C VAL A 219 -0.43 -7.25 -11.28
N PHE A 220 -0.69 -7.05 -12.57
CA PHE A 220 -1.63 -7.89 -13.32
C PHE A 220 -1.26 -7.95 -14.80
N GLN A 221 -1.56 -9.10 -15.41
CA GLN A 221 -1.32 -9.38 -16.83
C GLN A 221 -2.66 -9.40 -17.58
N ASN A 222 -2.67 -8.85 -18.80
CA ASN A 222 -3.85 -8.76 -19.67
C ASN A 222 -5.10 -8.14 -19.00
N PRO A 223 -5.03 -6.93 -18.42
CA PRO A 223 -6.22 -6.32 -17.83
C PRO A 223 -7.28 -6.02 -18.88
N LYS A 224 -8.51 -6.44 -18.62
CA LYS A 224 -9.69 -5.86 -19.28
C LYS A 224 -10.06 -4.58 -18.55
N ILE A 225 -9.50 -3.45 -18.98
CA ILE A 225 -9.82 -2.14 -18.39
C ILE A 225 -11.17 -1.68 -18.94
N ILE A 226 -12.16 -1.58 -18.05
CA ILE A 226 -13.47 -1.02 -18.38
C ILE A 226 -13.45 0.45 -17.98
N THR A 227 -13.21 1.33 -18.94
CA THR A 227 -13.32 2.77 -18.71
C THR A 227 -14.80 3.14 -18.69
N ILE A 228 -15.33 3.44 -17.51
CA ILE A 228 -16.67 4.04 -17.38
C ILE A 228 -16.53 5.50 -17.81
N LYS A 229 -17.13 5.87 -18.95
CA LYS A 229 -17.19 7.27 -19.36
C LYS A 229 -18.01 8.03 -18.31
N THR A 230 -17.39 9.03 -17.69
CA THR A 230 -18.12 9.99 -16.85
C THR A 230 -18.81 10.97 -17.80
N GLU A 231 -20.10 10.76 -18.06
CA GLU A 231 -20.92 11.81 -18.67
C GLU A 231 -21.17 12.88 -17.60
N PHE A 232 -20.43 13.99 -17.70
CA PHE A 232 -20.81 15.21 -17.01
C PHE A 232 -21.95 15.83 -17.84
N HIS A 233 -23.19 15.76 -17.32
CA HIS A 233 -24.28 16.66 -17.73
C HIS A 233 -24.13 18.00 -17.01
#